data_AF-A0A3M1FFT9-F1
#
_entry.id   AF-A0A3M1FFT9-F1
#
_cell.length_a   1.000
_cell.length_b   1.000
_cell.length_c   1.000
_cell.angle_alpha   90.00
_cell.angle_beta   90.00
_cell.angle_gamma   90.00
#
_symmetry.space_group_name_H-M   'P 1'
#
loop_
_entity.id
_entity.type
_entity.pdbx_description
1 polymer ?
#
loop_
_entity_poly.entity_id
_entity_poly.type
_entity_poly.pdbx_seq_one_letter_code
_entity_poly.pdbx_strand_id
1 'polypeptide(L)'
;TFTRRRHSRMALGRITASGRLGLAELIAIGVGGMIGGGIFSILGLAVDISGHAAPLAFLIGSLIAAVAGYSYVRLALTFHSDGASFTYLERAFPRTPALAGMAGWTVVVGYIGTLALYAFTFGAYAAHLFGFADSGLGRWLLSSASLLLFLFINTAGAGKMGKAEDVAVYVKIALLAGLFVIGMFALDGARFHPFFDHGAASVLLGGAVIFVAFEGFQLITNAVCEARNPERDIPRGVFGSILITSTIYIGIAIVAVGNLDAAAIHAAEEYALAVVAKPIIGQAGEVLVDIAAMLATSSAINATIFGASQMAWEMAHDRLAPRAFSFRNRVGAPVSAAVVITALALLLT
;
A
#
# COMPACT_ATOMS: atom_id res chain seq x y z
N THR A 1 -20.32 35.47 2.59
CA THR A 1 -20.47 35.32 4.06
C THR A 1 -21.40 34.19 4.50
N PHE A 2 -22.20 33.60 3.59
CA PHE A 2 -23.12 32.49 3.89
C PHE A 2 -22.53 31.07 3.76
N THR A 3 -21.38 30.89 3.08
CA THR A 3 -20.72 29.59 2.86
C THR A 3 -19.82 29.13 4.01
N ARG A 4 -19.18 30.06 4.75
CA ARG A 4 -18.33 29.72 5.91
C ARG A 4 -19.12 29.12 7.10
N ARG A 5 -20.40 29.48 7.26
CA ARG A 5 -21.23 28.97 8.37
C ARG A 5 -21.77 27.55 8.15
N ARG A 6 -21.86 27.07 6.89
CA ARG A 6 -22.27 25.68 6.61
C ARG A 6 -21.14 24.67 6.83
N HIS A 7 -19.89 25.02 6.49
CA HIS A 7 -18.72 24.21 6.88
C HIS A 7 -18.57 24.12 8.40
N SER A 8 -18.83 25.21 9.14
CA SER A 8 -18.81 25.17 10.61
C SER A 8 -19.90 24.27 11.21
N ARG A 9 -21.13 24.24 10.65
CA ARG A 9 -22.19 23.34 11.15
C ARG A 9 -22.04 21.88 10.69
N MET A 10 -21.44 21.61 9.53
CA MET A 10 -21.06 20.24 9.14
C MET A 10 -19.84 19.73 9.93
N ALA A 11 -18.90 20.60 10.28
CA ALA A 11 -17.77 20.26 11.16
C ALA A 11 -18.24 19.94 12.59
N LEU A 12 -19.26 20.64 13.12
CA LEU A 12 -19.85 20.35 14.43
C LEU A 12 -20.74 19.10 14.47
N GLY A 13 -21.24 18.62 13.32
CA GLY A 13 -22.07 17.42 13.23
C GLY A 13 -21.30 16.09 13.17
N ARG A 14 -19.96 16.13 13.04
CA ARG A 14 -19.08 14.95 13.04
C ARG A 14 -18.35 14.72 14.37
N ILE A 15 -18.55 15.56 15.39
CA ILE A 15 -17.90 15.46 16.72
C ILE A 15 -18.45 14.28 17.56
N THR A 16 -19.29 13.41 17.00
CA THR A 16 -19.77 12.18 17.67
C THR A 16 -19.24 10.89 17.05
N ALA A 17 -18.06 10.90 16.41
CA ALA A 17 -17.28 9.67 16.31
C ALA A 17 -16.57 9.47 17.66
N SER A 18 -17.22 8.78 18.59
CA SER A 18 -16.55 8.26 19.79
C SER A 18 -15.26 7.57 19.34
N GLY A 19 -14.09 7.91 19.91
CA GLY A 19 -12.80 7.29 19.54
C GLY A 19 -12.86 5.76 19.63
N ARG A 20 -13.04 5.11 18.49
CA ARG A 20 -13.27 3.67 18.36
C ARG A 20 -11.97 2.90 18.16
N LEU A 21 -10.98 3.53 17.52
CA LEU A 21 -9.71 2.89 17.20
C LEU A 21 -8.72 3.08 18.34
N GLY A 22 -8.30 1.97 18.95
CA GLY A 22 -7.16 1.94 19.85
C GLY A 22 -5.85 1.75 19.09
N LEU A 23 -4.75 1.63 19.85
CA LEU A 23 -3.42 1.45 19.26
C LEU A 23 -3.31 0.15 18.43
N ALA A 24 -3.94 -0.94 18.88
CA ALA A 24 -3.87 -2.21 18.17
C ALA A 24 -4.55 -2.13 16.80
N GLU A 25 -5.70 -1.48 16.73
CA GLU A 25 -6.45 -1.27 15.49
C GLU A 25 -5.67 -0.34 14.53
N LEU A 26 -5.07 0.74 15.04
CA LEU A 26 -4.21 1.61 14.24
C LEU A 26 -2.98 0.86 13.70
N ILE A 27 -2.35 0.01 14.51
CA ILE A 27 -1.23 -0.81 14.06
C ILE A 27 -1.67 -1.77 12.97
N ALA A 28 -2.82 -2.45 13.14
CA ALA A 28 -3.38 -3.36 12.15
C ALA A 28 -3.70 -2.64 10.83
N ILE A 29 -4.25 -1.42 10.88
CA ILE A 29 -4.48 -0.57 9.69
C ILE A 29 -3.16 -0.28 8.96
N GLY A 30 -2.12 0.18 9.67
CA GLY A 30 -0.84 0.51 9.04
C GLY A 30 -0.11 -0.72 8.48
N VAL A 31 0.00 -1.79 9.27
CA VAL A 31 0.67 -3.02 8.85
C VAL A 31 -0.10 -3.68 7.70
N GLY A 32 -1.43 -3.73 7.80
CA GLY A 32 -2.31 -4.27 6.78
C GLY A 32 -2.21 -3.50 5.46
N GLY A 33 -2.14 -2.16 5.53
CA GLY A 33 -1.96 -1.30 4.37
C GLY A 33 -0.59 -1.48 3.70
N MET A 34 0.48 -1.52 4.48
CA MET A 34 1.83 -1.70 3.92
C MET A 34 2.00 -3.09 3.30
N ILE A 35 1.63 -4.16 4.02
CA ILE A 35 1.76 -5.54 3.53
C ILE A 35 0.81 -5.82 2.35
N GLY A 36 -0.32 -5.12 2.26
CA GLY A 36 -1.35 -5.31 1.22
C GLY A 36 -0.80 -5.38 -0.19
N GLY A 37 0.05 -4.44 -0.59
CA GLY A 37 0.68 -4.47 -1.90
C GLY A 37 2.18 -4.21 -1.87
N GLY A 38 2.80 -4.14 -0.68
CA GLY A 38 4.22 -3.89 -0.55
C GLY A 38 5.06 -5.11 -0.92
N ILE A 39 5.38 -5.95 0.07
CA ILE A 39 6.37 -7.03 -0.10
C ILE A 39 6.04 -8.00 -1.23
N PHE A 40 4.76 -8.29 -1.47
CA PHE A 40 4.34 -9.17 -2.54
C PHE A 40 4.68 -8.62 -3.93
N SER A 41 4.62 -7.30 -4.12
CA SER A 41 4.87 -6.64 -5.40
C SER A 41 6.32 -6.28 -5.65
N ILE A 42 7.06 -5.96 -4.59
CA ILE A 42 8.38 -5.32 -4.74
C ILE A 42 9.57 -6.21 -4.38
N LEU A 43 9.36 -7.42 -3.85
CA LEU A 43 10.48 -8.28 -3.44
C LEU A 43 11.40 -8.66 -4.61
N GLY A 44 10.84 -9.16 -5.71
CA GLY A 44 11.62 -9.53 -6.89
C GLY A 44 12.37 -8.34 -7.46
N LEU A 45 11.69 -7.20 -7.62
CA LEU A 45 12.30 -5.95 -8.07
C LEU A 45 13.41 -5.44 -7.14
N ALA A 46 13.25 -5.59 -5.82
CA ALA A 46 14.26 -5.20 -4.84
C ALA A 46 15.52 -6.04 -4.97
N VAL A 47 15.38 -7.36 -5.17
CA VAL A 47 16.50 -8.29 -5.41
C VAL A 47 17.11 -8.06 -6.79
N ASP A 48 16.32 -7.77 -7.80
CA ASP A 48 16.81 -7.44 -9.14
C ASP A 48 17.70 -6.19 -9.13
N ILE A 49 17.26 -5.12 -8.45
CA ILE A 49 18.03 -3.89 -8.35
C ILE A 49 19.24 -4.04 -7.42
N SER A 50 19.02 -4.57 -6.22
CA SER A 50 19.99 -4.50 -5.11
C SER A 50 20.83 -5.76 -4.93
N GLY A 51 20.54 -6.82 -5.69
CA GLY A 51 21.20 -8.12 -5.58
C GLY A 51 21.13 -8.67 -4.15
N HIS A 52 22.26 -9.17 -3.68
CA HIS A 52 22.40 -9.72 -2.33
C HIS A 52 22.17 -8.67 -1.22
N ALA A 53 22.32 -7.38 -1.53
CA ALA A 53 22.11 -6.28 -0.60
C ALA A 53 20.63 -5.83 -0.50
N ALA A 54 19.67 -6.55 -1.09
CA ALA A 54 18.24 -6.24 -0.97
C ALA A 54 17.77 -6.01 0.48
N PRO A 55 18.18 -6.78 1.51
CA PRO A 55 17.82 -6.49 2.90
C PRO A 55 18.22 -5.08 3.36
N LEU A 56 19.37 -4.58 2.90
CA LEU A 56 19.84 -3.23 3.22
C LEU A 56 19.02 -2.17 2.48
N ALA A 57 18.58 -2.44 1.26
CA ALA A 57 17.67 -1.57 0.52
C ALA A 57 16.32 -1.43 1.24
N PHE A 58 15.78 -2.52 1.79
CA PHE A 58 14.58 -2.47 2.65
C PHE A 58 14.80 -1.66 3.94
N LEU A 59 15.99 -1.74 4.53
CA LEU A 59 16.34 -0.90 5.67
C LEU A 59 16.35 0.59 5.28
N ILE A 60 16.96 0.94 4.15
CA ILE A 60 16.96 2.34 3.67
C ILE A 60 15.54 2.83 3.39
N GLY A 61 14.72 2.03 2.70
CA GLY A 61 13.31 2.34 2.45
C GLY A 61 12.52 2.60 3.73
N SER A 62 12.73 1.78 4.77
CA SER A 62 12.06 1.97 6.06
C SER A 62 12.52 3.21 6.83
N LEU A 63 13.80 3.57 6.74
CA LEU A 63 14.32 4.81 7.32
C LEU A 63 13.71 6.04 6.64
N ILE A 64 13.56 6.03 5.32
CA ILE A 64 12.86 7.08 4.57
C ILE A 64 11.40 7.16 5.03
N ALA A 65 10.73 6.02 5.18
CA ALA A 65 9.36 5.95 5.71
C ALA A 65 9.24 6.49 7.13
N ALA A 66 10.21 6.23 8.02
CA ALA A 66 10.20 6.76 9.38
C ALA A 66 10.35 8.30 9.42
N VAL A 67 11.24 8.86 8.58
CA VAL A 67 11.42 10.31 8.46
C VAL A 67 10.16 10.98 7.89
N ALA A 68 9.57 10.39 6.85
CA ALA A 68 8.29 10.86 6.31
C ALA A 68 7.17 10.75 7.36
N GLY A 69 7.09 9.60 8.05
CA GLY A 69 6.13 9.30 9.11
C GLY A 69 6.17 10.33 10.23
N TYR A 70 7.36 10.81 10.64
CA TYR A 70 7.48 11.90 11.61
C TYR A 70 6.74 13.16 11.16
N SER A 71 6.95 13.58 9.91
CA SER A 71 6.30 14.77 9.34
C SER A 71 4.78 14.58 9.28
N TYR A 72 4.32 13.42 8.85
CA TYR A 72 2.89 13.08 8.78
C TYR A 72 2.24 13.06 10.16
N VAL A 73 2.87 12.48 11.18
CA VAL A 73 2.38 12.50 12.56
C VAL A 73 2.20 13.93 13.06
N ARG A 74 3.20 14.80 12.84
CA ARG A 74 3.11 16.20 13.27
C ARG A 74 1.98 16.94 12.56
N LEU A 75 1.80 16.73 11.26
CA LEU A 75 0.73 17.36 10.48
C LEU A 75 -0.65 16.83 10.91
N ALA A 76 -0.80 15.52 11.10
CA ALA A 76 -2.04 14.89 11.54
C ALA A 76 -2.50 15.43 12.89
N LEU A 77 -1.59 15.51 13.87
CA LEU A 77 -1.88 16.06 15.21
C LEU A 77 -2.05 17.58 15.21
N THR A 78 -1.52 18.30 14.22
CA THR A 78 -1.70 19.76 14.14
C THR A 78 -3.06 20.09 13.53
N PHE A 79 -3.40 19.45 12.40
CA PHE A 79 -4.59 19.79 11.64
C PHE A 79 -5.82 18.97 12.02
N HIS A 80 -5.68 17.80 12.64
CA HIS A 80 -6.79 16.90 13.00
C HIS A 80 -7.79 16.75 11.84
N SER A 81 -7.29 16.24 10.71
CA SER A 81 -8.09 16.08 9.50
C SER A 81 -7.83 14.72 8.87
N ASP A 82 -8.90 14.16 8.30
CA ASP A 82 -8.99 12.91 7.55
C ASP A 82 -8.58 13.03 6.07
N GLY A 83 -8.51 14.25 5.50
CA GLY A 83 -8.29 14.51 4.07
C GLY A 83 -6.84 14.39 3.55
N ALA A 84 -6.01 13.59 4.20
CA ALA A 84 -4.64 13.25 3.78
C ALA A 84 -3.74 14.49 3.49
N SER A 85 -2.67 14.28 2.72
CA SER A 85 -1.60 15.24 2.44
C SER A 85 -2.08 16.51 1.74
N PHE A 86 -3.13 16.39 0.92
CA PHE A 86 -3.77 17.52 0.23
C PHE A 86 -4.36 18.53 1.23
N THR A 87 -5.15 18.05 2.19
CA THR A 87 -5.75 18.94 3.20
C THR A 87 -4.70 19.60 4.09
N TYR A 88 -3.58 18.95 4.37
CA TYR A 88 -2.48 19.57 5.13
C TYR A 88 -1.89 20.76 4.38
N LEU A 89 -1.66 20.63 3.07
CA LEU A 89 -1.11 21.72 2.25
C LEU A 89 -2.12 22.83 2.00
N GLU A 90 -3.39 22.50 1.80
CA GLU A 90 -4.47 23.48 1.67
C GLU A 90 -4.56 24.37 2.92
N ARG A 91 -4.48 23.76 4.12
CA ARG A 91 -4.53 24.48 5.40
C ARG A 91 -3.24 25.24 5.70
N ALA A 92 -2.08 24.72 5.32
CA ALA A 92 -0.80 25.38 5.52
C ALA A 92 -0.61 26.59 4.59
N PHE A 93 -1.12 26.53 3.35
CA PHE A 93 -0.96 27.57 2.33
C PHE A 93 -2.31 28.08 1.78
N PRO A 94 -3.17 28.68 2.63
CA PRO A 94 -4.54 29.07 2.24
C PRO A 94 -4.60 30.18 1.17
N ARG A 95 -3.48 30.89 0.96
CA ARG A 95 -3.37 31.95 -0.06
C ARG A 95 -2.93 31.42 -1.43
N THR A 96 -2.51 30.15 -1.51
CA THR A 96 -1.91 29.57 -2.71
C THR A 96 -2.55 28.21 -3.03
N PRO A 97 -3.84 28.17 -3.41
CA PRO A 97 -4.56 26.92 -3.66
C PRO A 97 -3.96 26.08 -4.80
N ALA A 98 -3.18 26.69 -5.68
CA ALA A 98 -2.42 25.99 -6.71
C ALA A 98 -1.39 25.00 -6.12
N LEU A 99 -0.74 25.31 -4.99
CA LEU A 99 0.23 24.40 -4.35
C LEU A 99 -0.46 23.14 -3.82
N ALA A 100 -1.60 23.31 -3.16
CA ALA A 100 -2.42 22.18 -2.73
C ALA A 100 -2.91 21.37 -3.94
N GLY A 101 -3.36 22.04 -5.01
CA GLY A 101 -3.76 21.38 -6.25
C GLY A 101 -2.64 20.56 -6.89
N MET A 102 -1.43 21.13 -7.03
CA MET A 102 -0.26 20.44 -7.58
C MET A 102 0.07 19.19 -6.77
N ALA A 103 0.19 19.31 -5.45
CA ALA A 103 0.48 18.18 -4.59
C ALA A 103 -0.65 17.13 -4.62
N GLY A 104 -1.90 17.56 -4.67
CA GLY A 104 -3.05 16.67 -4.81
C GLY A 104 -2.97 15.86 -6.09
N TRP A 105 -2.65 16.50 -7.23
CA TRP A 105 -2.45 15.79 -8.49
C TRP A 105 -1.24 14.85 -8.47
N THR A 106 -0.14 15.22 -7.82
CA THR A 106 1.00 14.32 -7.62
C THR A 106 0.58 13.05 -6.87
N VAL A 107 -0.22 13.17 -5.82
CA VAL A 107 -0.74 12.02 -5.06
C VAL A 107 -1.72 11.20 -5.90
N VAL A 108 -2.64 11.82 -6.64
CA VAL A 108 -3.58 11.11 -7.53
C VAL A 108 -2.84 10.32 -8.62
N VAL A 109 -1.80 10.90 -9.22
CA VAL A 109 -0.95 10.19 -10.20
C VAL A 109 -0.19 9.05 -9.53
N GLY A 110 0.32 9.26 -8.31
CA GLY A 110 0.91 8.19 -7.50
C GLY A 110 -0.06 7.01 -7.29
N TYR A 111 -1.31 7.29 -6.93
CA TYR A 111 -2.34 6.26 -6.76
C TYR A 111 -2.67 5.50 -8.06
N ILE A 112 -2.61 6.16 -9.22
CA ILE A 112 -2.80 5.48 -10.51
C ILE A 112 -1.66 4.47 -10.73
N GLY A 113 -0.42 4.86 -10.44
CA GLY A 113 0.75 3.98 -10.54
C GLY A 113 0.70 2.81 -9.55
N THR A 114 0.32 3.06 -8.29
CA THR A 114 0.21 1.98 -7.29
C THR A 114 -0.96 1.04 -7.58
N LEU A 115 -2.08 1.54 -8.13
CA LEU A 115 -3.16 0.67 -8.63
C LEU A 115 -2.70 -0.27 -9.73
N ALA A 116 -1.93 0.25 -10.69
CA ALA A 116 -1.36 -0.57 -11.76
C ALA A 116 -0.40 -1.62 -11.19
N LEU A 117 0.49 -1.23 -10.27
CA LEU A 117 1.40 -2.14 -9.57
C LEU A 117 0.63 -3.26 -8.85
N TYR A 118 -0.39 -2.94 -8.05
CA TYR A 118 -1.15 -3.95 -7.30
C TYR A 118 -1.95 -4.87 -8.22
N ALA A 119 -2.55 -4.34 -9.28
CA ALA A 119 -3.26 -5.13 -10.27
C ALA A 119 -2.33 -6.09 -11.02
N PHE A 120 -1.16 -5.58 -11.43
CA PHE A 120 -0.14 -6.37 -12.08
C PHE A 120 0.33 -7.51 -11.18
N THR A 121 0.63 -7.21 -9.91
CA THR A 121 1.00 -8.23 -8.92
C THR A 121 -0.12 -9.24 -8.71
N PHE A 122 -1.37 -8.81 -8.56
CA PHE A 122 -2.51 -9.72 -8.47
C PHE A 122 -2.53 -10.70 -9.66
N GLY A 123 -2.40 -10.18 -10.88
CA GLY A 123 -2.41 -11.00 -12.09
C GLY A 123 -1.21 -11.94 -12.18
N ALA A 124 -0.03 -11.54 -11.72
CA ALA A 124 1.17 -12.38 -11.70
C ALA A 124 1.01 -13.58 -10.76
N TYR A 125 0.61 -13.36 -9.50
CA TYR A 125 0.35 -14.46 -8.55
C TYR A 125 -0.83 -15.33 -8.98
N ALA A 126 -1.89 -14.74 -9.55
CA ALA A 126 -3.02 -15.50 -10.06
C ALA A 126 -2.63 -16.37 -11.27
N ALA A 127 -1.84 -15.82 -12.21
CA ALA A 127 -1.34 -16.57 -13.36
C ALA A 127 -0.42 -17.71 -12.92
N HIS A 128 0.44 -17.48 -11.92
CA HIS A 128 1.27 -18.51 -11.31
C HIS A 128 0.42 -19.63 -10.69
N LEU A 129 -0.54 -19.27 -9.84
CA LEU A 129 -1.43 -20.22 -9.16
C LEU A 129 -2.24 -21.11 -10.12
N PHE A 130 -2.71 -20.54 -11.23
CA PHE A 130 -3.50 -21.27 -12.22
C PHE A 130 -2.67 -21.97 -13.32
N GLY A 131 -1.35 -21.87 -13.27
CA GLY A 131 -0.45 -22.53 -14.24
C GLY A 131 -0.38 -21.81 -15.59
N PHE A 132 -0.65 -20.51 -15.63
CA PHE A 132 -0.56 -19.64 -16.82
C PHE A 132 0.52 -18.56 -16.69
N ALA A 133 1.53 -18.75 -15.82
CA ALA A 133 2.59 -17.76 -15.56
C ALA A 133 3.29 -17.27 -16.85
N ASP A 134 3.55 -18.18 -17.79
CA ASP A 134 4.21 -17.87 -19.07
C ASP A 134 3.29 -17.17 -20.08
N SER A 135 1.98 -17.10 -19.80
CA SER A 135 1.00 -16.47 -20.69
C SER A 135 0.86 -14.99 -20.36
N GLY A 136 1.58 -14.14 -21.11
CA GLY A 136 1.44 -12.69 -20.99
C GLY A 136 -0.01 -12.19 -21.13
N LEU A 137 -0.79 -12.83 -22.01
CA LEU A 137 -2.23 -12.54 -22.17
C LEU A 137 -3.04 -12.95 -20.94
N GLY A 138 -2.76 -14.13 -20.36
CA GLY A 138 -3.43 -14.61 -19.15
C GLY A 138 -3.19 -13.67 -17.97
N ARG A 139 -1.93 -13.28 -17.74
CA ARG A 139 -1.56 -12.28 -16.71
C ARG A 139 -2.29 -10.97 -16.92
N TRP A 140 -2.22 -10.40 -18.13
CA TRP A 140 -2.89 -9.13 -18.44
C TRP A 140 -4.41 -9.17 -18.22
N LEU A 141 -5.07 -10.26 -18.61
CA LEU A 141 -6.50 -10.45 -18.38
C LEU A 141 -6.84 -10.52 -16.89
N LEU A 142 -6.05 -11.25 -16.09
CA LEU A 142 -6.26 -11.37 -14.64
C LEU A 142 -6.02 -10.05 -13.92
N SER A 143 -4.95 -9.31 -14.28
CA SER A 143 -4.68 -7.98 -13.74
C SER A 143 -5.82 -7.02 -14.06
N SER A 144 -6.25 -6.97 -15.32
CA SER A 144 -7.35 -6.10 -15.78
C SER A 144 -8.69 -6.47 -15.12
N ALA A 145 -8.99 -7.77 -15.00
CA ALA A 145 -10.20 -8.26 -14.35
C ALA A 145 -10.25 -7.86 -12.88
N SER A 146 -9.11 -7.87 -12.17
CA SER A 146 -9.03 -7.44 -10.78
C SER A 146 -9.44 -5.97 -10.60
N LEU A 147 -8.91 -5.07 -11.45
CA LEU A 147 -9.25 -3.64 -11.43
C LEU A 147 -10.74 -3.40 -11.70
N LEU A 148 -11.29 -4.06 -12.72
CA LEU A 148 -12.70 -3.93 -13.08
C LEU A 148 -13.63 -4.48 -11.99
N LEU A 149 -13.26 -5.61 -11.37
CA LEU A 149 -13.99 -6.20 -10.24
C LEU A 149 -14.03 -5.23 -9.06
N PHE A 150 -12.89 -4.68 -8.65
CA PHE A 150 -12.85 -3.77 -7.49
C PHE A 150 -13.45 -2.40 -7.79
N LEU A 151 -13.37 -1.91 -9.03
CA LEU A 151 -14.14 -0.75 -9.47
C LEU A 151 -15.65 -0.99 -9.32
N PHE A 152 -16.14 -2.16 -9.74
CA PHE A 152 -17.54 -2.52 -9.57
C PHE A 152 -17.93 -2.60 -8.09
N ILE A 153 -17.15 -3.28 -7.25
CA ILE A 153 -17.39 -3.40 -5.80
C ILE A 153 -17.46 -2.01 -5.14
N ASN A 154 -16.51 -1.13 -5.48
CA ASN A 154 -16.42 0.21 -4.91
C ASN A 154 -17.60 1.08 -5.32
N THR A 155 -17.98 1.04 -6.60
CA THR A 155 -19.10 1.83 -7.13
C THR A 155 -20.47 1.26 -6.75
N ALA A 156 -20.60 -0.04 -6.47
CA ALA A 156 -21.82 -0.65 -5.98
C ALA A 156 -22.16 -0.29 -4.52
N GLY A 157 -21.27 0.40 -3.79
CA GLY A 157 -21.47 0.72 -2.38
C GLY A 157 -21.25 -0.45 -1.43
N ALA A 158 -20.65 -1.54 -1.94
CA ALA A 158 -20.23 -2.71 -1.16
C ALA A 158 -18.95 -2.46 -0.34
N GLY A 159 -18.46 -1.21 -0.30
CA GLY A 159 -17.20 -0.79 0.34
C GLY A 159 -17.12 -0.93 1.87
N LYS A 160 -18.02 -1.68 2.53
CA LYS A 160 -17.91 -2.03 3.95
C LYS A 160 -17.35 -3.45 4.10
N MET A 161 -16.09 -3.64 3.71
CA MET A 161 -15.39 -4.93 3.76
C MET A 161 -14.64 -5.18 5.09
N GLY A 162 -14.93 -4.40 6.14
CA GLY A 162 -14.07 -4.32 7.34
C GLY A 162 -13.69 -5.66 7.99
N LYS A 163 -14.65 -6.55 8.29
CA LYS A 163 -14.33 -7.81 9.01
C LYS A 163 -13.55 -8.81 8.17
N ALA A 164 -13.82 -8.90 6.86
CA ALA A 164 -13.10 -9.82 5.98
C ALA A 164 -11.68 -9.32 5.73
N GLU A 165 -11.51 -8.00 5.62
CA GLU A 165 -10.22 -7.34 5.45
C GLU A 165 -9.34 -7.49 6.69
N ASP A 166 -9.89 -7.30 7.90
CA ASP A 166 -9.17 -7.54 9.15
C ASP A 166 -8.61 -8.97 9.23
N VAL A 167 -9.43 -9.98 8.92
CA VAL A 167 -8.99 -11.38 8.90
C VAL A 167 -7.89 -11.61 7.88
N ALA A 168 -8.05 -11.09 6.66
CA ALA A 168 -7.03 -11.21 5.60
C ALA A 168 -5.69 -10.59 6.03
N VAL A 169 -5.72 -9.48 6.78
CA VAL A 169 -4.52 -8.84 7.33
C VAL A 169 -3.81 -9.74 8.34
N TYR A 170 -4.52 -10.34 9.28
CA TYR A 170 -3.89 -11.23 10.26
C TYR A 170 -3.32 -12.49 9.61
N VAL A 171 -4.04 -13.06 8.63
CA VAL A 171 -3.59 -14.26 7.90
C VAL A 171 -2.28 -13.97 7.15
N LYS A 172 -2.20 -12.87 6.38
CA LYS A 172 -0.98 -12.54 5.64
C LYS A 172 0.20 -12.20 6.56
N ILE A 173 -0.04 -11.53 7.69
CA ILE A 173 1.02 -11.26 8.69
C ILE A 173 1.54 -12.58 9.28
N ALA A 174 0.66 -13.48 9.70
CA ALA A 174 1.04 -14.76 10.28
C ALA A 174 1.82 -15.62 9.28
N LEU A 175 1.38 -15.65 8.02
CA LEU A 175 2.08 -16.34 6.94
C LEU A 175 3.48 -15.79 6.71
N LEU A 176 3.64 -14.47 6.61
CA LEU A 176 4.96 -13.86 6.41
C LEU A 176 5.88 -14.03 7.64
N ALA A 177 5.34 -13.92 8.85
CA ALA A 177 6.09 -14.15 10.07
C ALA A 177 6.54 -15.62 10.17
N GLY A 178 5.68 -16.57 9.81
CA GLY A 178 6.01 -18.00 9.76
C GLY A 178 7.09 -18.29 8.72
N LEU A 179 6.93 -17.75 7.51
CA LEU A 179 7.91 -17.88 6.43
C LEU A 179 9.28 -17.30 6.84
N PHE A 180 9.29 -16.14 7.50
CA PHE A 180 10.49 -15.56 8.08
C PHE A 180 11.13 -16.51 9.11
N VAL A 181 10.38 -16.93 10.14
CA VAL A 181 10.92 -17.75 11.22
C VAL A 181 11.46 -19.09 10.71
N ILE A 182 10.71 -19.79 9.85
CA ILE A 182 11.12 -21.09 9.31
C ILE A 182 12.29 -20.91 8.33
N GLY A 183 12.21 -19.92 7.43
CA GLY A 183 13.23 -19.65 6.42
C GLY A 183 14.59 -19.26 7.01
N MET A 184 14.61 -18.66 8.20
CA MET A 184 15.84 -18.35 8.93
C MET A 184 16.65 -19.61 9.31
N PHE A 185 16.00 -20.76 9.51
CA PHE A 185 16.70 -22.01 9.85
C PHE A 185 17.34 -22.70 8.64
N ALA A 186 16.97 -22.31 7.42
CA ALA A 186 17.45 -22.91 6.17
C ALA A 186 18.42 -22.00 5.39
N LEU A 187 18.90 -20.91 6.02
CA LEU A 187 19.78 -19.95 5.37
C LEU A 187 21.15 -20.55 4.99
N ASP A 188 21.56 -20.31 3.75
CA ASP A 188 22.93 -20.47 3.31
C ASP A 188 23.62 -19.09 3.26
N GLY A 189 24.49 -18.84 4.24
CA GLY A 189 25.24 -17.60 4.36
C GLY A 189 26.17 -17.32 3.16
N ALA A 190 26.59 -18.34 2.41
CA ALA A 190 27.45 -18.17 1.24
C ALA A 190 26.74 -17.37 0.12
N ARG A 191 25.40 -17.43 0.06
CA ARG A 191 24.58 -16.72 -0.94
C ARG A 191 24.61 -15.21 -0.80
N PHE A 192 25.06 -14.68 0.34
CA PHE A 192 25.23 -13.24 0.53
C PHE A 192 26.57 -12.72 -0.01
N HIS A 193 27.42 -13.57 -0.59
CA HIS A 193 28.75 -13.17 -1.05
C HIS A 193 28.88 -13.20 -2.58
N PRO A 194 29.34 -12.10 -3.22
CA PRO A 194 29.68 -10.80 -2.61
C PRO A 194 28.42 -10.01 -2.23
N PHE A 195 28.42 -9.31 -1.09
CA PHE A 195 27.22 -8.63 -0.58
C PHE A 195 26.76 -7.44 -1.45
N PHE A 196 27.71 -6.74 -2.06
CA PHE A 196 27.44 -5.65 -3.01
C PHE A 196 27.76 -6.11 -4.44
N ASP A 197 27.16 -7.22 -4.86
CA ASP A 197 27.27 -7.77 -6.21
C ASP A 197 26.80 -6.78 -7.29
N HIS A 198 25.76 -6.00 -7.01
CA HIS A 198 25.26 -4.94 -7.89
C HIS A 198 25.85 -3.54 -7.59
N GLY A 199 26.84 -3.47 -6.69
CA GLY A 199 27.49 -2.23 -6.25
C GLY A 199 26.70 -1.45 -5.19
N ALA A 200 27.40 -0.69 -4.34
CA ALA A 200 26.78 -0.02 -3.20
C ALA A 200 25.72 1.04 -3.57
N ALA A 201 25.81 1.64 -4.75
CA ALA A 201 24.85 2.63 -5.22
C ALA A 201 23.48 2.02 -5.56
N SER A 202 23.42 0.74 -5.95
CA SER A 202 22.17 0.07 -6.30
C SER A 202 21.23 -0.04 -5.10
N VAL A 203 21.79 -0.17 -3.89
CA VAL A 203 21.04 -0.25 -2.64
C VAL A 203 20.24 1.03 -2.37
N LEU A 204 20.79 2.21 -2.73
CA LEU A 204 20.06 3.48 -2.60
C LEU A 204 18.92 3.57 -3.61
N LEU A 205 19.14 3.10 -4.85
CA LEU A 205 18.11 3.05 -5.88
C LEU A 205 16.99 2.07 -5.50
N GLY A 206 17.36 0.88 -5.02
CA GLY A 206 16.43 -0.12 -4.50
C GLY A 206 15.63 0.42 -3.32
N GLY A 207 16.29 1.10 -2.37
CA GLY A 207 15.62 1.72 -1.22
C GLY A 207 14.59 2.78 -1.62
N ALA A 208 14.85 3.55 -2.68
CA ALA A 208 13.89 4.52 -3.22
C ALA A 208 12.66 3.85 -3.84
N VAL A 209 12.84 2.75 -4.57
CA VAL A 209 11.73 1.96 -5.14
C VAL A 209 10.92 1.28 -4.04
N ILE A 210 11.61 0.70 -3.05
CA ILE A 210 10.99 -0.01 -1.94
C ILE A 210 10.14 0.90 -1.05
N PHE A 211 10.41 2.20 -1.00
CA PHE A 211 9.61 3.15 -0.22
C PHE A 211 8.10 3.06 -0.51
N VAL A 212 7.71 2.73 -1.76
CA VAL A 212 6.30 2.49 -2.13
C VAL A 212 5.65 1.43 -1.25
N ALA A 213 6.39 0.39 -0.85
CA ALA A 213 5.90 -0.69 0.00
C ALA A 213 5.55 -0.25 1.43
N PHE A 214 5.93 0.97 1.82
CA PHE A 214 5.64 1.56 3.12
C PHE A 214 4.48 2.58 3.09
N GLU A 215 3.81 2.79 1.96
CA GLU A 215 2.73 3.79 1.82
C GLU A 215 1.63 3.70 2.91
N GLY A 216 1.33 2.49 3.38
CA GLY A 216 0.25 2.22 4.33
C GLY A 216 0.34 2.93 5.69
N PHE A 217 1.48 3.48 6.12
CA PHE A 217 1.55 4.24 7.38
C PHE A 217 0.66 5.48 7.37
N GLN A 218 0.37 6.06 6.19
CA GLN A 218 -0.45 7.26 6.06
C GLN A 218 -1.93 7.00 6.38
N LEU A 219 -2.40 5.76 6.24
CA LEU A 219 -3.76 5.37 6.60
C LEU A 219 -4.06 5.63 8.08
N ILE A 220 -3.04 5.47 8.94
CA ILE A 220 -3.13 5.77 10.38
C ILE A 220 -3.38 7.26 10.59
N THR A 221 -2.71 8.12 9.84
CA THR A 221 -2.87 9.57 9.98
C THR A 221 -4.23 10.07 9.50
N ASN A 222 -4.84 9.40 8.52
CA ASN A 222 -6.20 9.70 8.09
C ASN A 222 -7.24 9.33 9.17
N ALA A 223 -6.92 8.34 10.01
CA ALA A 223 -7.75 7.91 11.14
C ALA A 223 -7.59 8.77 12.41
N VAL A 224 -6.90 9.92 12.35
CA VAL A 224 -6.64 10.80 13.51
C VAL A 224 -7.90 11.20 14.27
N CYS A 225 -9.01 11.46 13.56
CA CYS A 225 -10.28 11.84 14.16
C CYS A 225 -11.01 10.67 14.84
N GLU A 226 -10.65 9.43 14.50
CA GLU A 226 -11.29 8.20 14.99
C GLU A 226 -10.48 7.53 16.11
N ALA A 227 -9.24 7.97 16.32
CA ALA A 227 -8.34 7.46 17.34
C ALA A 227 -8.83 7.82 18.75
N ARG A 228 -8.73 6.86 19.68
CA ARG A 228 -9.16 7.02 21.07
C ARG A 228 -8.33 8.06 21.83
N ASN A 229 -7.00 8.03 21.68
CA ASN A 229 -6.10 9.06 22.22
C ASN A 229 -5.13 9.52 21.11
N PRO A 230 -5.54 10.44 20.22
CA PRO A 230 -4.77 10.78 19.03
C PRO A 230 -3.31 11.15 19.32
N GLU A 231 -3.05 12.00 20.31
CA GLU A 231 -1.71 12.46 20.68
C GLU A 231 -0.73 11.33 21.03
N ARG A 232 -1.25 10.22 21.58
CA ARG A 232 -0.44 9.06 21.98
C ARG A 232 -0.47 7.95 20.94
N ASP A 233 -1.65 7.66 20.42
CA ASP A 233 -1.91 6.45 19.64
C ASP A 233 -1.51 6.65 18.16
N ILE A 234 -1.58 7.87 17.61
CA ILE A 234 -1.14 8.14 16.22
C ILE A 234 0.38 8.01 16.05
N PRO A 235 1.23 8.66 16.87
CA PRO A 235 2.67 8.46 16.76
C PRO A 235 3.07 6.99 16.94
N ARG A 236 2.51 6.33 17.97
CA ARG A 236 2.82 4.92 18.26
C ARG A 236 2.32 3.98 17.19
N GLY A 237 1.15 4.26 16.59
CA GLY A 237 0.63 3.53 15.45
C GLY A 237 1.58 3.64 14.28
N VAL A 238 1.92 4.87 13.85
CA VAL A 238 2.78 5.09 12.68
C VAL A 238 4.15 4.42 12.84
N PHE A 239 4.89 4.74 13.91
CA PHE A 239 6.22 4.18 14.12
C PHE A 239 6.19 2.68 14.46
N GLY A 240 5.18 2.23 15.21
CA GLY A 240 4.99 0.82 15.54
C GLY A 240 4.71 -0.02 14.30
N SER A 241 3.81 0.42 13.42
CA SER A 241 3.56 -0.25 12.15
C SER A 241 4.79 -0.26 11.25
N ILE A 242 5.48 0.87 11.09
CA ILE A 242 6.71 0.94 10.28
C ILE A 242 7.73 -0.07 10.82
N LEU A 243 7.98 -0.11 12.13
CA LEU A 243 8.94 -1.02 12.73
C LEU A 243 8.57 -2.50 12.51
N ILE A 244 7.30 -2.86 12.74
CA ILE A 244 6.80 -4.23 12.55
C ILE A 244 6.96 -4.64 11.08
N THR A 245 6.47 -3.82 10.15
CA THR A 245 6.57 -4.09 8.72
C THR A 245 8.02 -4.14 8.25
N SER A 246 8.89 -3.25 8.73
CA SER A 246 10.32 -3.25 8.39
C SER A 246 11.00 -4.53 8.81
N THR A 247 10.68 -5.02 10.03
CA THR A 247 11.23 -6.28 10.54
C THR A 247 10.82 -7.45 9.64
N ILE A 248 9.54 -7.52 9.27
CA ILE A 248 9.02 -8.55 8.37
C ILE A 248 9.68 -8.45 7.00
N TYR A 249 9.74 -7.26 6.41
CA TYR A 249 10.27 -7.06 5.06
C TYR A 249 11.76 -7.38 4.95
N ILE A 250 12.56 -6.87 5.88
CA ILE A 250 14.00 -7.16 5.94
C ILE A 250 14.21 -8.66 6.18
N GLY A 251 13.43 -9.25 7.09
CA GLY A 251 13.47 -10.69 7.36
C GLY A 251 13.15 -11.54 6.13
N ILE A 252 12.08 -11.20 5.41
CA ILE A 252 11.70 -11.88 4.16
C ILE A 252 12.75 -11.68 3.07
N ALA A 253 13.37 -10.51 2.95
CA ALA A 253 14.46 -10.28 2.00
C ALA A 253 15.70 -11.13 2.33
N ILE A 254 16.05 -11.27 3.61
CA ILE A 254 17.13 -12.17 4.07
C ILE A 254 16.78 -13.61 3.71
N VAL A 255 15.55 -14.04 3.99
CA VAL A 255 15.08 -15.39 3.68
C VAL A 255 15.10 -15.66 2.18
N ALA A 256 14.69 -14.70 1.34
CA ALA A 256 14.72 -14.83 -0.10
C ALA A 256 16.15 -15.03 -0.62
N VAL A 257 17.06 -14.10 -0.32
CA VAL A 257 18.46 -14.17 -0.78
C VAL A 257 19.19 -15.39 -0.22
N GLY A 258 18.92 -15.76 1.03
CA GLY A 258 19.60 -16.87 1.70
C GLY A 258 19.07 -18.26 1.39
N ASN A 259 17.93 -18.40 0.71
CA ASN A 259 17.35 -19.71 0.36
C ASN A 259 17.21 -19.96 -1.15
N LEU A 260 17.33 -18.93 -1.99
CA LEU A 260 17.11 -19.04 -3.43
C LEU A 260 18.14 -18.24 -4.21
N ASP A 261 18.55 -18.73 -5.40
CA ASP A 261 19.48 -18.01 -6.27
C ASP A 261 18.84 -16.74 -6.81
N ALA A 262 19.63 -15.65 -6.91
CA ALA A 262 19.17 -14.38 -7.46
C ALA A 262 18.57 -14.53 -8.87
N ALA A 263 19.12 -15.42 -9.70
CA ALA A 263 18.59 -15.73 -11.02
C ALA A 263 17.18 -16.35 -10.99
N ALA A 264 16.89 -17.20 -9.99
CA ALA A 264 15.56 -17.80 -9.83
C ALA A 264 14.56 -16.79 -9.25
N ILE A 265 15.00 -15.90 -8.34
CA ILE A 265 14.19 -14.78 -7.86
C ILE A 265 13.88 -13.81 -9.01
N HIS A 266 14.88 -13.51 -9.83
CA HIS A 266 14.73 -12.65 -11.00
C HIS A 266 13.78 -13.28 -12.02
N ALA A 267 13.92 -14.57 -12.35
CA ALA A 267 13.02 -15.25 -13.28
C ALA A 267 11.55 -15.28 -12.83
N ALA A 268 11.31 -15.23 -11.52
CA ALA A 268 9.97 -15.18 -10.94
C ALA A 268 9.39 -13.75 -10.87
N GLU A 269 10.21 -12.72 -11.09
CA GLU A 269 9.87 -11.29 -11.06
C GLU A 269 8.80 -10.94 -9.99
N GLU A 270 7.53 -10.82 -10.40
CA GLU A 270 6.47 -10.27 -9.56
C GLU A 270 5.78 -11.28 -8.65
N TYR A 271 6.01 -12.59 -8.82
CA TYR A 271 5.55 -13.64 -7.91
C TYR A 271 6.68 -14.31 -7.11
N ALA A 272 7.85 -13.65 -7.06
CA ALA A 272 9.06 -14.14 -6.41
C ALA A 272 8.86 -14.71 -4.99
N LEU A 273 7.98 -14.11 -4.19
CA LEU A 273 7.76 -14.58 -2.81
C LEU A 273 7.15 -15.99 -2.76
N ALA A 274 6.32 -16.36 -3.74
CA ALA A 274 5.75 -17.71 -3.81
C ALA A 274 6.86 -18.75 -4.10
N VAL A 275 7.75 -18.43 -5.04
CA VAL A 275 8.90 -19.28 -5.39
C VAL A 275 9.87 -19.42 -4.21
N VAL A 276 10.09 -18.34 -3.45
CA VAL A 276 10.90 -18.36 -2.22
C VAL A 276 10.30 -19.28 -1.16
N ALA A 277 8.98 -19.38 -1.07
CA ALA A 277 8.33 -20.23 -0.07
C ALA A 277 8.45 -21.74 -0.36
N LYS A 278 8.57 -22.12 -1.64
CA LYS A 278 8.67 -23.52 -2.06
C LYS A 278 9.81 -24.31 -1.38
N PRO A 279 11.08 -23.85 -1.35
CA PRO A 279 12.15 -24.58 -0.65
C PRO A 279 12.01 -24.61 0.88
N ILE A 280 11.20 -23.71 1.47
CA ILE A 280 11.11 -23.53 2.93
C ILE A 280 9.97 -24.35 3.52
N ILE A 281 8.79 -24.30 2.89
CA ILE A 281 7.54 -24.91 3.38
C ILE A 281 6.85 -25.80 2.35
N GLY A 282 7.52 -26.09 1.23
CA GLY A 282 7.04 -26.97 0.17
C GLY A 282 5.98 -26.33 -0.74
N GLN A 283 5.43 -27.13 -1.64
CA GLN A 283 4.43 -26.69 -2.63
C GLN A 283 3.15 -26.13 -1.99
N ALA A 284 2.76 -26.63 -0.82
CA ALA A 284 1.63 -26.08 -0.08
C ALA A 284 1.90 -24.62 0.33
N GLY A 285 3.13 -24.29 0.70
CA GLY A 285 3.51 -22.95 1.07
C GLY A 285 3.56 -21.97 -0.10
N GLU A 286 4.06 -22.42 -1.24
CA GLU A 286 4.01 -21.68 -2.52
C GLU A 286 2.56 -21.27 -2.86
N VAL A 287 1.64 -22.23 -2.86
CA VAL A 287 0.20 -21.98 -3.10
C VAL A 287 -0.42 -21.05 -2.05
N LEU A 288 -0.05 -21.21 -0.78
CA LEU A 288 -0.54 -20.33 0.30
C LEU A 288 -0.06 -18.88 0.11
N VAL A 289 1.18 -18.68 -0.35
CA VAL A 289 1.70 -17.35 -0.66
C VAL A 289 0.98 -16.76 -1.86
N ASP A 290 0.72 -17.52 -2.92
CA ASP A 290 -0.05 -17.06 -4.08
C ASP A 290 -1.43 -16.53 -3.65
N ILE A 291 -2.17 -17.32 -2.87
CA ILE A 291 -3.49 -16.93 -2.37
C ILE A 291 -3.39 -15.70 -1.47
N ALA A 292 -2.40 -15.66 -0.57
CA ALA A 292 -2.20 -14.53 0.33
C ALA A 292 -1.86 -13.24 -0.43
N ALA A 293 -1.03 -13.32 -1.48
CA ALA A 293 -0.68 -12.20 -2.33
C ALA A 293 -1.90 -11.66 -3.09
N MET A 294 -2.73 -12.55 -3.64
CA MET A 294 -3.99 -12.18 -4.31
C MET A 294 -4.97 -11.49 -3.34
N LEU A 295 -5.12 -12.00 -2.12
CA LEU A 295 -5.96 -11.37 -1.10
C LEU A 295 -5.41 -10.03 -0.64
N ALA A 296 -4.09 -9.93 -0.46
CA ALA A 296 -3.42 -8.71 -0.03
C ALA A 296 -3.59 -7.60 -1.07
N THR A 297 -3.30 -7.90 -2.34
CA THR A 297 -3.41 -6.95 -3.46
C THR A 297 -4.86 -6.57 -3.72
N SER A 298 -5.80 -7.50 -3.57
CA SER A 298 -7.25 -7.23 -3.61
C SER A 298 -7.69 -6.13 -2.64
N SER A 299 -7.30 -6.26 -1.36
CA SER A 299 -7.59 -5.23 -0.34
C SER A 299 -6.91 -3.90 -0.69
N ALA A 300 -5.66 -3.94 -1.16
CA ALA A 300 -4.91 -2.74 -1.54
C ALA A 300 -5.56 -2.01 -2.73
N ILE A 301 -6.00 -2.72 -3.77
CA ILE A 301 -6.72 -2.16 -4.91
C ILE A 301 -8.02 -1.50 -4.44
N ASN A 302 -8.82 -2.20 -3.64
CA ASN A 302 -10.09 -1.66 -3.16
C ASN A 302 -9.90 -0.38 -2.33
N ALA A 303 -8.96 -0.39 -1.38
CA ALA A 303 -8.65 0.76 -0.54
C ALA A 303 -8.11 1.95 -1.37
N THR A 304 -7.27 1.68 -2.36
CA THR A 304 -6.66 2.72 -3.20
C THR A 304 -7.67 3.36 -4.15
N ILE A 305 -8.55 2.58 -4.79
CA ILE A 305 -9.66 3.13 -5.60
C ILE A 305 -10.55 4.03 -4.74
N PHE A 306 -10.89 3.58 -3.52
CA PHE A 306 -11.70 4.36 -2.59
C PHE A 306 -11.02 5.69 -2.22
N GLY A 307 -9.77 5.63 -1.74
CA GLY A 307 -9.02 6.80 -1.29
C GLY A 307 -8.77 7.81 -2.41
N ALA A 308 -8.29 7.33 -3.56
CA ALA A 308 -7.96 8.18 -4.70
C ALA A 308 -9.20 8.87 -5.30
N SER A 309 -10.31 8.14 -5.42
CA SER A 309 -11.56 8.70 -5.96
C SER A 309 -12.23 9.70 -5.01
N GLN A 310 -12.16 9.45 -3.70
CA GLN A 310 -12.63 10.39 -2.67
C GLN A 310 -11.80 11.68 -2.68
N MET A 311 -10.48 11.56 -2.73
CA MET A 311 -9.57 12.71 -2.82
C MET A 311 -9.80 13.53 -4.09
N ALA A 312 -9.91 12.88 -5.25
CA ALA A 312 -10.20 13.55 -6.52
C ALA A 312 -11.56 14.26 -6.51
N TRP A 313 -12.56 13.70 -5.82
CA TRP A 313 -13.87 14.34 -5.62
C TRP A 313 -13.81 15.59 -4.73
N GLU A 314 -12.99 15.57 -3.67
CA GLU A 314 -12.75 16.72 -2.80
C GLU A 314 -12.06 17.85 -3.57
N MET A 315 -11.00 17.52 -4.31
CA MET A 315 -10.32 18.47 -5.19
C MET A 315 -11.27 19.09 -6.24
N ALA A 316 -12.23 18.33 -6.76
CA ALA A 316 -13.22 18.84 -7.71
C ALA A 316 -14.20 19.83 -7.06
N HIS A 317 -14.57 19.63 -5.79
CA HIS A 317 -15.37 20.59 -5.03
C HIS A 317 -14.63 21.91 -4.82
N ASP A 318 -13.32 21.84 -4.59
CA ASP A 318 -12.46 23.01 -4.41
C ASP A 318 -12.02 23.64 -5.74
N ARG A 319 -12.54 23.16 -6.87
CA ARG A 319 -12.24 23.61 -8.24
C ARG A 319 -10.77 23.42 -8.63
N LEU A 320 -10.10 22.45 -8.00
CA LEU A 320 -8.71 22.03 -8.27
C LEU A 320 -8.64 20.79 -9.17
N ALA A 321 -9.78 20.15 -9.45
CA ALA A 321 -9.91 19.07 -10.43
C ALA A 321 -11.11 19.30 -11.38
N PRO A 322 -11.18 18.62 -12.54
CA PRO A 322 -12.30 18.72 -13.46
C PRO A 322 -13.64 18.50 -12.76
N ARG A 323 -14.65 19.33 -13.10
CA ARG A 323 -16.00 19.22 -12.51
C ARG A 323 -16.62 17.83 -12.68
N ALA A 324 -16.21 17.08 -13.71
CA ALA A 324 -16.66 15.71 -13.92
C ALA A 324 -16.43 14.81 -12.69
N PHE A 325 -15.35 15.01 -11.93
CA PHE A 325 -15.02 14.21 -10.73
C PHE A 325 -15.93 14.49 -9.53
N SER A 326 -16.75 15.55 -9.57
CA SER A 326 -17.70 15.86 -8.49
C SER A 326 -18.95 14.95 -8.49
N PHE A 327 -19.16 14.17 -9.56
CA PHE A 327 -20.31 13.28 -9.70
C PHE A 327 -20.24 12.09 -8.73
N ARG A 328 -21.32 11.88 -7.98
CA ARG A 328 -21.55 10.71 -7.13
C ARG A 328 -22.78 9.96 -7.58
N ASN A 329 -22.76 8.63 -7.43
CA ASN A 329 -23.95 7.81 -7.67
C ASN A 329 -24.92 7.82 -6.48
N ARG A 330 -25.99 7.01 -6.58
CA ARG A 330 -27.05 6.91 -5.56
C ARG A 330 -26.56 6.42 -4.19
N VAL A 331 -25.48 5.65 -4.15
CA VAL A 331 -24.87 5.15 -2.89
C VAL A 331 -23.79 6.08 -2.35
N GLY A 332 -23.56 7.23 -2.99
CA GLY A 332 -22.62 8.26 -2.55
C GLY A 332 -21.17 8.03 -2.99
N ALA A 333 -20.89 7.05 -3.84
CA ALA A 333 -19.54 6.77 -4.35
C ALA A 333 -19.18 7.75 -5.49
N PRO A 334 -17.96 8.31 -5.53
CA PRO A 334 -17.49 9.21 -6.59
C PRO A 334 -17.13 8.45 -7.88
N VAL A 335 -18.15 7.93 -8.56
CA VAL A 335 -18.00 6.99 -9.69
C VAL A 335 -17.17 7.54 -10.84
N SER A 336 -17.34 8.81 -11.20
CA SER A 336 -16.61 9.38 -12.35
C SER A 336 -15.10 9.43 -12.09
N ALA A 337 -14.69 9.82 -10.87
CA ALA A 337 -13.30 9.81 -10.46
C ALA A 337 -12.75 8.38 -10.40
N ALA A 338 -13.50 7.45 -9.80
CA ALA A 338 -13.10 6.05 -9.72
C ALA A 338 -12.89 5.43 -11.12
N VAL A 339 -13.84 5.62 -12.05
CA VAL A 339 -13.75 5.10 -13.42
C VAL A 339 -12.54 5.68 -14.15
N VAL A 340 -12.28 6.99 -14.07
CA VAL A 340 -11.15 7.61 -14.77
C VAL A 340 -9.81 7.14 -14.19
N ILE A 341 -9.69 7.08 -12.87
CA ILE A 341 -8.48 6.61 -12.20
C ILE A 341 -8.21 5.14 -12.56
N THR A 342 -9.22 4.27 -12.49
CA THR A 342 -9.09 2.86 -12.87
C THR A 342 -8.79 2.68 -14.35
N ALA A 343 -9.41 3.47 -15.24
CA ALA A 343 -9.12 3.42 -16.67
C ALA A 343 -7.67 3.81 -16.99
N LEU A 344 -7.13 4.81 -16.30
CA LEU A 344 -5.72 5.18 -16.43
C LEU A 344 -4.79 4.10 -15.87
N ALA A 345 -5.15 3.48 -14.74
CA ALA A 345 -4.38 2.37 -14.18
C ALA A 345 -4.37 1.15 -15.13
N LEU A 346 -5.50 0.83 -15.77
CA LEU A 346 -5.60 -0.22 -16.79
C LEU A 346 -4.66 0.00 -17.98
N LEU A 347 -4.38 1.25 -18.36
CA LEU A 347 -3.44 1.56 -19.45
C LEU A 347 -1.98 1.33 -19.06
N LEU A 348 -1.68 1.31 -17.76
CA LEU A 348 -0.33 1.10 -17.21
C LEU A 348 -0.09 -0.35 -16.78
N THR A 349 -1.12 -1.20 -16.82
CA THR A 349 -1.09 -2.61 -16.38
C THR A 349 -0.88 -3.54 -17.57
#